data_AF-A0A519VQD9-F1
#
_entry.id   AF-A0A519VQD9-F1
#
_cell.length_a   1.000
_cell.length_b   1.000
_cell.length_c   1.000
_cell.angle_alpha   90.00
_cell.angle_beta   90.00
_cell.angle_gamma   90.00
#
_symmetry.space_group_name_H-M   'P 1'
#
loop_
_entity.id
_entity.type
_entity.pdbx_description
1 polymer ?
#
loop_
_entity_poly.entity_id
_entity_poly.type
_entity_poly.pdbx_seq_one_letter_code
_entity_poly.pdbx_strand_id
1 'polypeptide(L)'
;MKLKDEDPSKIFDPHTSFLNLPAVRYVCGIMLAIAAIVAIIIYIYTDLSWNFSSEGWNQALTTFKVPIGILAIIIPVIALLASNHRSEQTRRQISLTLQQIGLTSNQLEMVTVNNGFANYYKHVEAFEEYVSEHGKGSQLEIAWPRKFHRRAFPGAKKSDYTVGEIK
;
A
#
# COMPACT_ATOMS: atom_id res chain seq x y z
N MET A 1 10.86 4.88 -16.51
CA MET A 1 11.47 3.64 -15.96
C MET A 1 10.32 2.70 -15.58
N LYS A 2 9.89 1.81 -16.49
CA LYS A 2 8.87 0.80 -16.15
C LYS A 2 9.59 -0.28 -15.34
N LEU A 3 9.31 -0.33 -14.04
CA LEU A 3 9.65 -1.50 -13.25
C LEU A 3 8.90 -2.67 -13.90
N LYS A 4 9.66 -3.59 -14.46
CA LYS A 4 9.17 -4.86 -14.98
C LYS A 4 8.58 -5.56 -13.77
N ASP A 5 7.26 -5.56 -13.63
CA ASP A 5 6.57 -6.39 -12.65
C ASP A 5 6.95 -7.84 -13.00
N GLU A 6 7.92 -8.38 -12.26
CA GLU A 6 8.17 -9.81 -12.24
C GLU A 6 6.86 -10.46 -11.79
N ASP A 7 6.26 -11.21 -12.71
CA ASP A 7 5.06 -12.02 -12.50
C ASP A 7 5.21 -12.73 -11.15
N PRO A 8 4.41 -12.38 -10.12
CA PRO A 8 4.56 -13.00 -8.81
C PRO A 8 4.41 -14.49 -9.03
N SER A 9 5.45 -15.25 -8.66
CA SER A 9 5.42 -16.71 -8.77
C SER A 9 4.06 -17.16 -8.25
N LYS A 10 3.27 -17.87 -9.09
CA LYS A 10 1.87 -18.28 -8.80
C LYS A 10 1.69 -19.01 -7.45
N ILE A 11 2.80 -19.34 -6.81
CA ILE A 11 2.96 -20.02 -5.54
C ILE A 11 2.64 -19.11 -4.34
N PHE A 12 2.93 -17.80 -4.42
CA PHE A 12 2.69 -16.81 -3.35
C PHE A 12 1.96 -15.57 -3.88
N ASP A 13 0.66 -15.71 -4.15
CA ASP A 13 -0.18 -14.59 -4.57
C ASP A 13 -0.64 -13.76 -3.35
N PRO A 14 -0.28 -12.46 -3.28
CA PRO A 14 -0.63 -11.59 -2.16
C PRO A 14 -2.13 -11.29 -2.02
N HIS A 15 -2.93 -11.49 -3.08
CA HIS A 15 -4.37 -11.25 -3.07
C HIS A 15 -5.18 -12.44 -2.56
N THR A 16 -4.57 -13.62 -2.54
CA THR A 16 -5.23 -14.83 -2.04
C THR A 16 -5.10 -14.95 -0.53
N SER A 17 -6.14 -15.50 0.12
CA SER A 17 -6.08 -15.84 1.53
C SER A 17 -4.96 -16.86 1.77
N PHE A 18 -4.23 -16.71 2.86
CA PHE A 18 -3.07 -17.53 3.21
C PHE A 18 -3.35 -19.05 3.13
N LEU A 19 -4.50 -19.51 3.63
CA LEU A 19 -4.89 -20.94 3.61
C LEU A 19 -5.28 -21.46 2.21
N ASN A 20 -5.52 -20.55 1.26
CA ASN A 20 -5.81 -20.88 -0.13
C ASN A 20 -4.56 -20.91 -1.01
N LEU A 21 -3.40 -20.53 -0.47
CA LEU A 21 -2.15 -20.60 -1.21
C LEU A 21 -1.82 -22.06 -1.57
N PRO A 22 -1.45 -22.32 -2.83
CA PRO A 22 -1.06 -23.67 -3.25
C PRO A 22 0.15 -24.16 -2.44
N ALA A 23 1.10 -23.28 -2.12
CA ALA A 23 2.24 -23.61 -1.26
C ALA A 23 1.82 -24.19 0.10
N VAL A 24 0.89 -23.52 0.78
CA VAL A 24 0.41 -23.93 2.10
C VAL A 24 -0.32 -25.28 2.01
N ARG A 25 -1.19 -25.43 1.01
CA ARG A 25 -1.95 -26.68 0.81
C ARG A 25 -1.05 -27.87 0.49
N TYR A 26 -0.07 -27.68 -0.39
CA TYR A 26 0.86 -28.76 -0.74
C TYR A 26 1.76 -29.14 0.43
N VAL A 27 2.35 -28.16 1.12
CA VAL A 27 3.24 -28.44 2.25
C VAL A 27 2.49 -29.11 3.40
N CYS A 28 1.34 -28.57 3.81
CA CYS A 28 0.51 -29.19 4.84
C CYS A 28 0.00 -30.57 4.41
N GLY A 29 -0.45 -30.72 3.16
CA GLY A 29 -0.94 -31.99 2.63
C GLY A 29 0.13 -33.08 2.61
N ILE A 30 1.35 -32.75 2.18
CA ILE A 30 2.49 -33.67 2.17
C ILE A 30 2.87 -34.07 3.60
N MET A 31 2.97 -33.12 4.52
CA MET A 31 3.32 -33.42 5.92
C MET A 31 2.26 -34.28 6.61
N LEU A 32 0.97 -34.02 6.37
CA LEU A 32 -0.13 -34.83 6.86
C LEU A 32 -0.10 -36.25 6.27
N ALA A 33 0.17 -36.37 4.96
CA ALA A 33 0.30 -37.67 4.31
C ALA A 33 1.46 -38.48 4.87
N ILE A 34 2.63 -37.85 5.09
CA ILE A 34 3.79 -38.51 5.70
C ILE A 34 3.44 -38.96 7.13
N ALA A 35 2.84 -38.10 7.95
CA ALA A 35 2.44 -38.45 9.31
C ALA A 35 1.43 -39.62 9.33
N ALA A 36 0.46 -39.62 8.41
CA ALA A 36 -0.52 -40.70 8.28
C ALA A 36 0.12 -42.02 7.85
N ILE A 37 1.02 -42.00 6.86
CA ILE A 37 1.75 -43.19 6.41
C ILE A 37 2.55 -43.79 7.58
N VAL A 38 3.28 -42.96 8.32
CA VAL A 38 4.06 -43.41 9.48
C VAL A 38 3.14 -43.99 10.56
N ALA A 39 1.99 -43.37 10.83
CA ALA A 39 1.02 -43.88 11.79
C ALA A 39 0.42 -45.23 11.37
N ILE A 40 0.10 -45.40 10.08
CA ILE A 40 -0.42 -46.67 9.52
C ILE A 40 0.63 -47.78 9.64
N ILE A 41 1.90 -47.48 9.35
CA ILE A 41 3.00 -48.44 9.52
C ILE A 41 3.09 -48.89 10.99
N ILE A 42 3.08 -47.94 11.94
CA ILE A 42 3.11 -48.27 13.37
C ILE A 42 1.92 -49.16 13.76
N TYR A 43 0.72 -48.85 13.25
CA TYR A 43 -0.49 -49.63 13.52
C TYR A 43 -0.43 -51.07 13.00
N ILE A 44 0.14 -51.29 11.80
CA ILE A 44 0.22 -52.62 11.18
C ILE A 44 1.27 -53.50 11.87
N TYR A 45 2.40 -52.92 12.28
CA TYR A 45 3.56 -53.67 12.78
C TYR A 45 3.65 -53.74 14.31
N THR A 46 2.71 -53.13 15.02
CA THR A 46 2.67 -53.13 16.49
C THR A 46 1.36 -53.74 16.97
N ASP A 47 1.42 -54.67 17.93
CA ASP A 47 0.23 -55.20 18.58
C ASP A 47 -0.36 -54.16 19.54
N LEU A 48 -1.37 -53.42 19.07
CA LEU A 48 -2.08 -52.44 19.88
C LEU A 48 -3.24 -53.09 20.63
N SER A 49 -3.20 -53.03 21.96
CA SER A 49 -4.34 -53.32 22.82
C SER A 49 -5.12 -52.05 23.14
N TRP A 50 -6.46 -52.12 23.08
CA TRP A 50 -7.31 -51.02 23.51
C TRP A 50 -7.28 -50.89 25.03
N ASN A 51 -6.67 -49.80 25.52
CA ASN A 51 -6.64 -49.46 26.93
C ASN A 51 -6.90 -47.95 27.09
N PHE A 52 -8.02 -47.61 27.72
CA PHE A 52 -8.44 -46.22 27.94
C PHE A 52 -8.03 -45.67 29.31
N SER A 53 -7.23 -46.42 30.09
CA SER A 53 -6.62 -45.93 31.32
C SER A 53 -5.51 -44.91 31.05
N SER A 54 -5.05 -44.24 32.10
CA SER A 54 -3.89 -43.33 32.02
C SER A 54 -2.64 -44.00 31.43
N GLU A 55 -2.43 -45.29 31.73
CA GLU A 55 -1.31 -46.06 31.19
C GLU A 55 -1.45 -46.27 29.67
N GLY A 56 -2.66 -46.60 29.20
CA GLY A 56 -2.94 -46.76 27.78
C GLY A 56 -2.72 -45.49 26.97
N TRP A 57 -3.10 -44.32 27.51
CA TRP A 57 -2.81 -43.02 26.88
C TRP A 57 -1.32 -42.70 26.81
N ASN A 58 -0.56 -42.96 27.88
CA ASN A 58 0.90 -42.78 27.89
C ASN A 58 1.59 -43.70 26.88
N GLN A 59 1.12 -44.94 26.77
CA GLN A 59 1.62 -45.90 25.80
C GLN A 59 1.29 -45.47 24.36
N ALA A 60 0.09 -44.94 24.11
CA ALA A 60 -0.29 -44.38 22.81
C ALA A 60 0.61 -43.19 22.41
N LEU A 61 0.85 -42.24 23.33
CA LEU A 61 1.75 -41.12 23.09
C LEU A 61 3.19 -41.57 22.81
N THR A 62 3.67 -42.58 23.54
CA THR A 62 5.02 -43.13 23.35
C THR A 62 5.14 -43.85 22.01
N THR A 63 4.11 -44.61 21.63
CA THR A 63 4.06 -45.40 20.39
C THR A 63 3.93 -44.51 19.16
N PHE A 64 3.08 -43.48 19.21
CA PHE A 64 2.84 -42.53 18.10
C PHE A 64 3.68 -41.24 18.19
N LYS A 65 4.76 -41.22 18.99
CA LYS A 65 5.60 -40.02 19.17
C LYS A 65 6.15 -39.44 17.87
N VAL A 66 6.48 -40.29 16.90
CA VAL A 66 7.07 -39.89 15.61
C VAL A 66 6.05 -39.15 14.73
N PRO A 67 4.87 -39.72 14.41
CA PRO A 67 3.85 -39.00 13.64
C PRO A 67 3.35 -37.75 14.38
N ILE A 68 3.22 -37.78 15.71
CA ILE A 68 2.89 -36.58 16.50
C ILE A 68 3.98 -35.50 16.34
N GLY A 69 5.26 -35.89 16.37
CA GLY A 69 6.37 -34.96 16.14
C GLY A 69 6.33 -34.31 14.75
N ILE A 70 6.00 -35.06 13.71
CA ILE A 70 5.82 -34.52 12.35
C ILE A 70 4.66 -33.51 12.31
N LEU A 71 3.54 -33.83 12.95
CA LEU A 71 2.40 -32.92 13.07
C LEU A 71 2.77 -31.65 13.85
N ALA A 72 3.60 -31.75 14.88
CA ALA A 72 4.08 -30.59 15.64
C ALA A 72 4.94 -29.65 14.78
N ILE A 73 5.74 -30.17 13.85
CA ILE A 73 6.56 -29.38 12.92
C ILE A 73 5.71 -28.56 11.94
N ILE A 74 4.45 -28.94 11.70
CA ILE A 74 3.54 -28.17 10.84
C ILE A 74 3.35 -26.74 11.39
N ILE A 75 3.35 -26.57 12.71
CA ILE A 75 3.15 -25.25 13.36
C ILE A 75 4.24 -24.24 12.96
N PRO A 76 5.54 -24.49 13.20
CA PRO A 76 6.59 -23.55 12.81
C PRO A 76 6.69 -23.38 11.28
N VAL A 77 6.39 -24.42 10.49
CA VAL A 77 6.39 -24.32 9.02
C VAL A 77 5.27 -23.38 8.54
N ILE A 78 4.05 -23.52 9.06
CA ILE A 78 2.94 -22.61 8.77
C ILE A 78 3.29 -21.18 9.19
N ALA A 79 3.89 -21.00 10.36
CA ALA A 79 4.31 -19.68 10.85
C ALA A 79 5.32 -19.01 9.89
N LEU A 80 6.28 -19.77 9.37
CA LEU A 80 7.25 -19.29 8.39
C LEU A 80 6.57 -18.89 7.06
N LEU A 81 5.66 -19.74 6.55
CA LEU A 81 4.90 -19.44 5.33
C LEU A 81 4.02 -18.21 5.49
N ALA A 82 3.38 -18.03 6.65
CA ALA A 82 2.54 -16.88 6.94
C ALA A 82 3.36 -15.58 7.01
N SER A 83 4.53 -15.66 7.64
CA SER A 83 5.50 -14.55 7.66
C SER A 83 5.92 -14.16 6.24
N ASN A 84 6.22 -15.14 5.39
CA ASN A 84 6.57 -14.88 3.99
C ASN A 84 5.41 -14.27 3.19
N HIS A 85 4.19 -14.77 3.32
CA HIS A 85 3.01 -14.20 2.67
C HIS A 85 2.79 -12.74 3.06
N ARG A 86 2.93 -12.41 4.35
CA ARG A 86 2.84 -11.02 4.83
C ARG A 86 3.95 -10.13 4.26
N SER A 87 5.15 -10.67 4.07
CA SER A 87 6.27 -9.97 3.43
C SER A 87 5.93 -9.59 1.99
N GLU A 88 5.41 -10.53 1.19
CA GLU A 88 4.98 -10.27 -0.19
C GLU A 88 3.82 -9.26 -0.27
N GLN A 89 2.84 -9.37 0.64
CA GLN A 89 1.75 -8.39 0.75
C GLN A 89 2.29 -6.97 1.01
N THR A 90 3.25 -6.85 1.93
CA THR A 90 3.88 -5.57 2.29
C THR A 90 4.69 -5.01 1.12
N ARG A 91 5.46 -5.85 0.43
CA ARG A 91 6.22 -5.46 -0.78
C ARG A 91 5.28 -4.89 -1.84
N ARG A 92 4.15 -5.54 -2.09
CA ARG A 92 3.17 -5.05 -3.07
C ARG A 92 2.52 -3.75 -2.61
N GLN A 93 2.14 -3.64 -1.34
CA GLN A 93 1.58 -2.42 -0.79
C GLN A 93 2.53 -1.23 -0.97
N ILE A 94 3.82 -1.39 -0.66
CA ILE A 94 4.84 -0.35 -0.86
C ILE A 94 4.90 0.07 -2.33
N SER A 95 4.90 -0.89 -3.27
CA SER A 95 4.94 -0.57 -4.70
C SER A 95 3.75 0.27 -5.17
N LEU A 96 2.54 -0.06 -4.70
CA LEU A 96 1.32 0.69 -5.02
C LEU A 96 1.33 2.08 -4.39
N THR A 97 1.81 2.19 -3.14
CA THR A 97 1.98 3.48 -2.46
C THR A 97 2.96 4.39 -3.19
N LEU A 98 4.11 3.86 -3.64
CA LEU A 98 5.10 4.64 -4.40
C LEU A 98 4.53 5.11 -5.74
N GLN A 99 3.76 4.27 -6.43
CA GLN A 99 3.07 4.66 -7.65
C GLN A 99 2.05 5.77 -7.39
N GLN A 100 1.26 5.65 -6.32
CA GLN A 100 0.28 6.66 -5.93
C GLN A 100 0.96 7.99 -5.59
N ILE A 101 2.07 7.97 -4.84
CA ILE A 101 2.86 9.18 -4.54
C ILE A 101 3.29 9.87 -5.83
N GLY A 102 3.82 9.13 -6.81
CA GLY A 102 4.22 9.70 -8.10
C GLY A 102 3.05 10.33 -8.86
N LEU A 103 1.89 9.67 -8.89
CA LEU A 103 0.68 10.22 -9.51
C LEU A 103 0.19 11.49 -8.81
N THR A 104 0.19 11.49 -7.47
CA THR A 104 -0.21 12.65 -6.66
C THR A 104 0.74 13.82 -6.83
N SER A 105 2.07 13.59 -6.92
CA SER A 105 3.04 14.64 -7.21
C SER A 105 2.76 15.34 -8.55
N ASN A 106 2.48 14.56 -9.60
CA ASN A 106 2.14 15.11 -10.91
C ASN A 106 0.82 15.90 -10.88
N GLN A 107 -0.18 15.41 -10.14
CA GLN A 107 -1.45 16.13 -9.97
C GLN A 107 -1.25 17.43 -9.21
N LEU A 108 -0.42 17.44 -8.17
CA LEU A 108 -0.12 18.65 -7.39
C LEU A 108 0.54 19.71 -8.29
N GLU A 109 1.51 19.31 -9.12
CA GLU A 109 2.15 20.22 -10.07
C GLU A 109 1.11 20.84 -11.02
N MET A 110 0.26 20.03 -11.65
CA MET A 110 -0.81 20.54 -12.54
C MET A 110 -1.76 21.51 -11.83
N VAL A 111 -2.17 21.19 -10.60
CA VAL A 111 -3.06 22.06 -9.81
C VAL A 111 -2.37 23.38 -9.47
N THR A 112 -1.10 23.36 -9.07
CA THR A 112 -0.36 24.58 -8.74
C THR A 112 -0.23 25.51 -9.95
N VAL A 113 0.05 24.96 -11.14
CA VAL A 113 0.13 25.72 -12.39
C VAL A 113 -1.25 26.30 -12.75
N ASN A 114 -2.29 25.49 -12.71
CA ASN A 114 -3.64 25.94 -13.10
C ASN A 114 -4.20 26.97 -12.12
N ASN A 115 -4.04 26.76 -10.82
CA ASN A 115 -4.47 27.72 -9.80
C ASN A 115 -3.69 29.03 -9.90
N GLY A 116 -2.37 28.97 -10.14
CA GLY A 116 -1.56 30.18 -10.32
C GLY A 116 -2.04 31.02 -11.51
N PHE A 117 -2.33 30.37 -12.64
CA PHE A 117 -2.89 31.03 -13.81
C PHE A 117 -4.27 31.64 -13.49
N ALA A 118 -5.22 30.83 -13.03
CA ALA A 118 -6.58 31.29 -12.76
C ALA A 118 -6.62 32.43 -11.73
N ASN A 119 -5.83 32.34 -10.66
CA ASN A 119 -5.77 33.37 -9.63
C ASN A 119 -5.17 34.68 -10.15
N TYR A 120 -4.14 34.62 -11.02
CA TYR A 120 -3.59 35.82 -11.65
C TYR A 120 -4.65 36.59 -12.45
N TYR A 121 -5.40 35.91 -13.31
CA TYR A 121 -6.43 36.57 -14.13
C TYR A 121 -7.57 37.11 -13.29
N LYS A 122 -8.03 36.35 -12.28
CA LYS A 122 -9.04 36.85 -11.33
C LYS A 122 -8.57 38.08 -10.57
N HIS A 123 -7.31 38.13 -10.15
CA HIS A 123 -6.76 39.29 -9.45
C HIS A 123 -6.65 40.51 -10.37
N VAL A 124 -6.29 40.32 -11.64
CA VAL A 124 -6.32 41.41 -12.63
C VAL A 124 -7.75 41.91 -12.83
N GLU A 125 -8.71 41.01 -13.04
CA GLU A 125 -10.12 41.33 -13.26
C GLU A 125 -10.72 42.11 -12.08
N ALA A 126 -10.53 41.61 -10.85
CA ALA A 126 -10.97 42.28 -9.63
C ALA A 126 -10.34 43.67 -9.46
N PHE A 127 -9.08 43.85 -9.85
CA PHE A 127 -8.42 45.15 -9.83
C PHE A 127 -9.00 46.12 -10.86
N GLU A 128 -9.30 45.63 -12.08
CA GLU A 128 -9.93 46.44 -13.12
C GLU A 128 -11.33 46.93 -12.69
N GLU A 129 -12.13 46.02 -12.12
CA GLU A 129 -13.45 46.34 -11.59
C GLU A 129 -13.36 47.41 -10.49
N TYR A 130 -12.48 47.22 -9.51
CA TYR A 130 -12.27 48.17 -8.42
C TYR A 130 -11.90 49.58 -8.92
N VAL A 131 -10.94 49.67 -9.85
CA VAL A 131 -10.52 50.95 -10.44
C VAL A 131 -11.64 51.59 -11.26
N SER A 132 -12.47 50.79 -11.94
CA SER A 132 -13.56 51.31 -12.76
C SER A 132 -14.71 51.90 -11.93
N GLU A 133 -14.98 51.29 -10.76
CA GLU A 133 -16.04 51.71 -9.84
C GLU A 133 -15.60 52.92 -8.99
N HIS A 134 -14.36 52.92 -8.50
CA HIS A 134 -13.88 53.93 -7.54
C HIS A 134 -12.99 55.02 -8.18
N GLY A 135 -12.54 54.85 -9.42
CA GLY A 135 -11.65 55.79 -10.10
C GLY A 135 -12.36 56.97 -10.76
N LYS A 136 -13.64 56.84 -11.11
CA LYS A 136 -14.42 57.89 -11.80
C LYS A 136 -14.64 59.09 -10.87
N GLY A 137 -14.06 60.24 -11.23
CA GLY A 137 -14.16 61.48 -10.44
C GLY A 137 -13.08 61.66 -9.37
N SER A 138 -12.12 60.74 -9.27
CA SER A 138 -10.94 60.87 -8.41
C SER A 138 -9.82 61.67 -9.09
N GLN A 139 -8.87 62.25 -8.33
CA GLN A 139 -7.72 62.98 -8.89
C GLN A 139 -6.74 62.11 -9.70
N LEU A 140 -6.91 60.77 -9.67
CA LEU A 140 -6.03 59.79 -10.29
C LEU A 140 -6.85 58.82 -11.17
N GLU A 141 -7.33 59.31 -12.32
CA GLU A 141 -7.88 58.42 -13.33
C GLU A 141 -6.77 57.54 -13.93
N ILE A 142 -6.83 56.24 -13.66
CA ILE A 142 -5.89 55.27 -14.19
C ILE A 142 -6.33 54.90 -15.62
N ALA A 143 -5.72 55.55 -16.62
CA ALA A 143 -6.01 55.29 -18.03
C ALA A 143 -5.65 53.86 -18.50
N TRP A 144 -4.75 53.16 -17.81
CA TRP A 144 -4.30 51.81 -18.19
C TRP A 144 -4.25 50.85 -16.98
N PRO A 145 -5.39 50.37 -16.47
CA PRO A 145 -5.49 49.56 -15.26
C PRO A 145 -4.57 48.32 -15.26
N ARG A 146 -4.50 47.55 -16.36
CA ARG A 146 -3.61 46.37 -16.45
C ARG A 146 -2.12 46.71 -16.38
N LYS A 147 -1.70 47.80 -17.02
CA LYS A 147 -0.29 48.22 -16.99
C LYS A 147 0.11 48.68 -15.60
N PHE A 148 -0.80 49.38 -14.92
CA PHE A 148 -0.60 49.78 -13.54
C PHE A 148 -0.57 48.57 -12.60
N HIS A 149 -1.51 47.64 -12.73
CA HIS A 149 -1.53 46.38 -11.97
C HIS A 149 -0.22 45.61 -12.08
N ARG A 150 0.31 45.46 -13.30
CA ARG A 150 1.59 44.78 -13.52
C ARG A 150 2.77 45.48 -12.84
N ARG A 151 2.70 46.80 -12.65
CA ARG A 151 3.74 47.58 -11.96
C ARG A 151 3.56 47.58 -10.44
N ALA A 152 2.32 47.65 -9.97
CA ALA A 152 1.98 47.57 -8.55
C ALA A 152 2.19 46.17 -7.97
N PHE A 153 1.92 45.12 -8.75
CA PHE A 153 2.04 43.71 -8.35
C PHE A 153 2.97 42.93 -9.29
N PRO A 154 4.29 43.21 -9.25
CA PRO A 154 5.25 42.56 -10.15
C PRO A 154 5.33 41.03 -9.94
N GLY A 155 5.01 40.56 -8.73
CA GLY A 155 5.00 39.14 -8.35
C GLY A 155 3.72 38.37 -8.74
N ALA A 156 2.65 39.04 -9.19
CA ALA A 156 1.32 38.43 -9.28
C ALA A 156 1.26 37.21 -10.22
N LYS A 157 2.12 37.15 -11.24
CA LYS A 157 2.23 36.00 -12.16
C LYS A 157 2.80 34.73 -11.49
N LYS A 158 3.46 34.87 -10.35
CA LYS A 158 3.98 33.77 -9.53
C LYS A 158 3.09 33.49 -8.32
N SER A 159 1.84 33.95 -8.34
CA SER A 159 0.90 33.91 -7.22
C SER A 159 1.34 34.72 -5.99
N ASP A 160 2.24 35.69 -6.18
CA ASP A 160 2.63 36.63 -5.13
C ASP A 160 1.90 37.97 -5.36
N TYR A 161 0.88 38.22 -4.54
CA TYR A 161 0.01 39.40 -4.66
C TYR A 161 0.45 40.53 -3.73
N THR A 162 1.69 40.51 -3.25
CA THR A 162 2.25 41.64 -2.49
C THR A 162 2.47 42.85 -3.38
N VAL A 163 2.27 44.05 -2.82
CA VAL A 163 2.54 45.31 -3.51
C VAL A 163 4.05 45.50 -3.59
N GLY A 164 4.58 45.70 -4.79
CA GLY A 164 6.00 45.99 -5.00
C GLY A 164 6.37 47.39 -4.52
N GLU A 165 7.64 47.59 -4.14
CA GLU A 165 8.15 48.93 -3.83
C GLU A 165 8.01 49.84 -5.05
N ILE A 166 7.15 50.85 -4.93
CA ILE A 166 6.93 51.84 -5.97
C ILE A 166 8.13 52.80 -5.94
N LYS A 167 9.11 52.57 -6.82
CA LYS A 167 10.14 53.56 -7.18
C LYS A 167 9.66 54.46 -8.31
#